data_AF-A0A2M7KEE1-F1
#
_entry.id   AF-A0A2M7KEE1-F1
#
_cell.length_a   1.000
_cell.length_b   1.000
_cell.length_c   1.000
_cell.angle_alpha   90.00
_cell.angle_beta   90.00
_cell.angle_gamma   90.00
#
_symmetry.space_group_name_H-M   'P 1'
#
loop_
_entity.id
_entity.type
_entity.pdbx_description
1 polymer ?
#
loop_
_entity_poly.entity_id
_entity_poly.type
_entity_poly.pdbx_seq_one_letter_code
_entity_poly.pdbx_strand_id
1 'polypeptide(L)'
;MIYPKTVYKIRGIVFDIFNNVVGNWSEDVFEEILKDALEDNDFSVEQQKEFEVYFKGNRVGLYRTDLIVDNKIIIELKVVPEIYALHKAQIISYLKVTDLKLGILINFGGEKLFIKAYPNNVSNKKVINTNFDIHKNNLSDKDKNIIAPYLEMGKEILETLGPGYFHQIYRRSFWDELNRNNIGFEQIKYLELNYKGKIYGSKEVRFYKLNELLLSIVAVESLNELIVKKFSRYVKHYNCNNGLIINFNNTIVDFRFI
;
A
#
# COMPACT_ATOMS: atom_id res chain seq x y z
N MET A 1 1.12 -25.36 -5.88
CA MET A 1 1.59 -24.12 -6.57
C MET A 1 0.52 -23.70 -7.57
N ILE A 2 0.15 -22.42 -7.63
CA ILE A 2 -0.86 -21.90 -8.57
C ILE A 2 -0.21 -21.82 -9.98
N TYR A 3 -0.91 -22.26 -11.02
CA TYR A 3 -0.47 -22.29 -12.44
C TYR A 3 0.96 -22.84 -12.69
N PRO A 4 1.30 -24.05 -12.24
CA PRO A 4 2.69 -24.51 -12.21
C PRO A 4 3.36 -24.60 -13.58
N LYS A 5 2.63 -25.04 -14.62
CA LYS A 5 3.15 -25.14 -15.99
C LYS A 5 3.43 -23.77 -16.60
N THR A 6 2.51 -22.82 -16.44
CA THR A 6 2.64 -21.44 -16.92
C THR A 6 3.82 -20.74 -16.23
N VAL A 7 3.90 -20.83 -14.91
CA VAL A 7 5.00 -20.23 -14.14
C VAL A 7 6.35 -20.82 -14.54
N TYR A 8 6.43 -22.12 -14.80
CA TYR A 8 7.67 -22.75 -15.26
C TYR A 8 8.15 -22.18 -16.60
N LYS A 9 7.24 -22.03 -17.58
CA LYS A 9 7.54 -21.40 -18.87
C LYS A 9 7.99 -19.94 -18.72
N ILE A 10 7.24 -19.13 -17.98
CA ILE A 10 7.58 -17.72 -17.71
C ILE A 10 8.98 -17.62 -17.08
N ARG A 11 9.30 -18.48 -16.10
CA ARG A 11 10.63 -18.50 -15.49
C ARG A 11 11.72 -18.79 -16.53
N GLY A 12 11.50 -19.75 -17.42
CA GLY A 12 12.43 -20.08 -18.50
C GLY A 12 12.75 -18.85 -19.37
N ILE A 13 11.71 -18.13 -19.82
CA ILE A 13 11.84 -16.91 -20.61
C ILE A 13 12.61 -15.82 -19.85
N VAL A 14 12.28 -15.60 -18.57
CA VAL A 14 12.95 -14.60 -17.73
C VAL A 14 14.44 -14.93 -17.52
N PHE A 15 14.79 -16.20 -17.36
CA PHE A 15 16.19 -16.63 -17.27
C PHE A 15 16.94 -16.44 -18.59
N ASP A 16 16.29 -16.72 -19.73
CA ASP A 16 16.87 -16.48 -21.04
C ASP A 16 17.19 -14.99 -21.24
N ILE A 17 16.25 -14.10 -20.91
CA ILE A 17 16.45 -12.65 -20.94
C ILE A 17 17.64 -12.25 -20.05
N PHE A 18 17.65 -12.70 -18.78
CA PHE A 18 18.71 -12.33 -17.83
C PHE A 18 20.11 -12.78 -18.29
N ASN A 19 20.21 -13.91 -18.99
CA ASN A 19 21.49 -14.45 -19.43
C ASN A 19 22.00 -13.82 -20.73
N ASN A 20 21.11 -13.31 -21.59
CA ASN A 20 21.46 -12.83 -22.92
C ASN A 20 21.41 -11.31 -23.08
N VAL A 21 20.66 -10.59 -22.24
CA VAL A 21 20.60 -9.12 -22.28
C VAL A 21 21.79 -8.55 -21.50
N VAL A 22 22.67 -7.85 -22.21
CA VAL A 22 23.89 -7.26 -21.65
C VAL A 22 23.67 -5.79 -21.30
N GLY A 23 24.24 -5.35 -20.18
CA GLY A 23 24.25 -3.95 -19.76
C GLY A 23 23.17 -3.62 -18.74
N ASN A 24 23.18 -2.36 -18.26
CA ASN A 24 22.23 -1.86 -17.28
C ASN A 24 21.15 -1.05 -18.01
N TRP A 25 19.99 -1.65 -18.20
CA TRP A 25 18.85 -1.03 -18.84
C TRP A 25 17.79 -0.62 -17.83
N SER A 26 16.93 0.31 -18.21
CA SER A 26 15.82 0.76 -17.37
C SER A 26 14.69 -0.28 -17.32
N GLU A 27 13.80 -0.11 -16.33
CA GLU A 27 12.69 -1.04 -16.07
C GLU A 27 11.73 -1.16 -17.26
N ASP A 28 11.45 -0.06 -17.94
CA ASP A 28 10.62 -0.01 -19.16
C ASP A 28 11.23 -0.81 -20.32
N VAL A 29 12.55 -0.80 -20.49
CA VAL A 29 13.21 -1.60 -21.53
C VAL A 29 13.08 -3.10 -21.23
N PHE A 30 13.27 -3.52 -19.97
CA PHE A 30 13.06 -4.92 -19.58
C PHE A 30 11.59 -5.34 -19.67
N GLU A 31 10.65 -4.42 -19.44
CA GLU A 31 9.22 -4.65 -19.62
C GLU A 31 8.87 -4.96 -21.07
N GLU A 32 9.34 -4.14 -22.02
CA GLU A 32 9.15 -4.37 -23.46
C GLU A 32 9.76 -5.71 -23.90
N ILE A 33 11.02 -5.98 -23.51
CA ILE A 33 11.70 -7.25 -23.87
C ILE A 33 10.92 -8.46 -23.33
N LEU A 34 10.47 -8.40 -22.07
CA LEU A 34 9.74 -9.50 -21.47
C LEU A 34 8.36 -9.69 -22.11
N LYS A 35 7.66 -8.60 -22.43
CA LYS A 35 6.40 -8.65 -23.15
C LYS A 35 6.56 -9.40 -24.48
N ASP A 36 7.49 -8.94 -25.32
CA ASP A 36 7.69 -9.53 -26.66
C ASP A 36 8.11 -11.00 -26.56
N ALA A 37 9.04 -11.34 -25.65
CA ALA A 37 9.45 -12.72 -25.43
C ALA A 37 8.33 -13.63 -24.91
N LEU A 38 7.37 -13.09 -24.14
CA LEU A 38 6.18 -13.83 -23.73
C LEU A 38 5.21 -14.04 -24.90
N GLU A 39 4.96 -13.01 -25.70
CA GLU A 39 4.09 -13.08 -26.89
C GLU A 39 4.64 -14.07 -27.93
N ASP A 40 5.96 -14.08 -28.17
CA ASP A 40 6.66 -15.05 -29.01
C ASP A 40 6.55 -16.51 -28.50
N ASN A 41 6.17 -16.69 -27.23
CA ASN A 41 5.92 -17.98 -26.59
C ASN A 41 4.42 -18.27 -26.39
N ASP A 42 3.57 -17.67 -27.24
CA ASP A 42 2.12 -17.85 -27.32
C ASP A 42 1.34 -17.39 -26.07
N PHE A 43 1.91 -16.49 -25.25
CA PHE A 43 1.18 -15.88 -24.15
C PHE A 43 0.40 -14.64 -24.62
N SER A 44 -0.81 -14.46 -24.09
CA SER A 44 -1.51 -13.18 -24.21
C SER A 44 -0.97 -12.23 -23.14
N VAL A 45 -0.49 -11.06 -23.53
CA VAL A 45 0.07 -10.07 -22.60
C VAL A 45 -0.69 -8.76 -22.69
N GLU A 46 -1.19 -8.27 -21.56
CA GLU A 46 -1.70 -6.90 -21.42
C GLU A 46 -0.67 -6.08 -20.65
N GLN A 47 -0.17 -5.01 -21.27
CA GLN A 47 0.84 -4.14 -20.68
C GLN A 47 0.20 -2.91 -20.06
N GLN A 48 0.73 -2.46 -18.93
CA GLN A 48 0.45 -1.14 -18.39
C GLN A 48 -1.04 -0.87 -18.14
N LYS A 49 -1.80 -1.94 -17.85
CA LYS A 49 -3.24 -1.90 -17.63
C LYS A 49 -3.58 -1.13 -16.36
N GLU A 50 -4.53 -0.21 -16.50
CA GLU A 50 -4.98 0.64 -15.41
C GLU A 50 -6.20 0.05 -14.68
N PHE A 51 -6.21 0.22 -13.36
CA PHE A 51 -7.28 -0.21 -12.48
C PHE A 51 -7.65 0.91 -11.50
N GLU A 52 -8.88 1.37 -11.59
CA GLU A 52 -9.41 2.41 -10.71
C GLU A 52 -9.97 1.81 -9.42
N VAL A 53 -9.73 2.48 -8.30
CA VAL A 53 -10.28 2.10 -7.00
C VAL A 53 -11.25 3.18 -6.55
N TYR A 54 -12.45 2.74 -6.19
CA TYR A 54 -13.53 3.60 -5.74
C TYR A 54 -13.89 3.32 -4.30
N PHE A 55 -14.22 4.38 -3.55
CA PHE A 55 -14.82 4.31 -2.22
C PHE A 55 -16.06 5.21 -2.21
N LYS A 56 -17.22 4.64 -1.87
CA LYS A 56 -18.53 5.34 -1.86
C LYS A 56 -18.78 6.20 -3.12
N GLY A 57 -18.43 5.69 -4.30
CA GLY A 57 -18.61 6.34 -5.59
C GLY A 57 -17.49 7.31 -6.02
N ASN A 58 -16.56 7.66 -5.13
CA ASN A 58 -15.43 8.54 -5.45
C ASN A 58 -14.19 7.74 -5.83
N ARG A 59 -13.46 8.17 -6.87
CA ARG A 59 -12.19 7.55 -7.24
C ARG A 59 -11.10 7.92 -6.22
N VAL A 60 -10.64 6.95 -5.45
CA VAL A 60 -9.58 7.10 -4.44
C VAL A 60 -8.22 6.60 -4.92
N GLY A 61 -8.16 5.87 -6.03
CA GLY A 61 -6.90 5.34 -6.56
C GLY A 61 -6.92 5.02 -8.04
N LEU A 62 -5.72 4.97 -8.60
CA LEU A 62 -5.41 4.44 -9.91
C LEU A 62 -4.15 3.59 -9.74
N TYR A 63 -4.21 2.35 -10.18
CA TYR A 63 -3.11 1.39 -10.19
C TYR A 63 -2.78 1.05 -11.64
N ARG A 64 -1.50 0.87 -11.95
CA ARG A 64 -1.04 0.50 -13.29
C ARG A 64 -0.07 -0.66 -13.17
N THR A 65 -0.46 -1.85 -13.61
CA THR A 65 0.38 -3.06 -13.56
C THR A 65 1.36 -3.08 -14.73
N ASP A 66 2.57 -3.59 -14.55
CA ASP A 66 3.53 -3.69 -15.67
C ASP A 66 3.00 -4.65 -16.74
N LEU A 67 2.81 -5.94 -16.40
CA LEU A 67 2.25 -6.93 -17.33
C LEU A 67 1.19 -7.82 -16.67
N ILE A 68 0.18 -8.21 -17.45
CA ILE A 68 -0.79 -9.26 -17.11
C ILE A 68 -0.75 -10.33 -18.18
N VAL A 69 -0.41 -11.55 -17.78
CA VAL A 69 -0.27 -12.71 -18.66
C VAL A 69 -1.50 -13.60 -18.57
N ASP A 70 -2.07 -13.94 -19.73
CA ASP A 70 -3.26 -14.77 -19.95
C ASP A 70 -4.48 -14.35 -19.11
N ASN A 71 -4.57 -13.07 -18.74
CA ASN A 71 -5.56 -12.55 -17.77
C ASN A 71 -5.60 -13.38 -16.46
N LYS A 72 -4.43 -13.88 -16.01
CA LYS A 72 -4.30 -14.81 -14.87
C LYS A 72 -3.18 -14.45 -13.90
N ILE A 73 -2.07 -13.95 -14.42
CA ILE A 73 -0.84 -13.71 -13.66
C ILE A 73 -0.40 -12.27 -13.85
N ILE A 74 -0.17 -11.55 -12.76
CA ILE A 74 0.50 -10.25 -12.80
C ILE A 74 2.00 -10.49 -12.80
N ILE A 75 2.75 -9.78 -13.63
CA ILE A 75 4.19 -9.66 -13.51
C ILE A 75 4.50 -8.22 -13.12
N GLU A 76 5.28 -8.08 -12.05
CA GLU A 76 5.85 -6.81 -11.59
C GLU A 76 7.36 -6.87 -11.77
N LEU A 77 7.91 -5.90 -12.47
CA LEU A 77 9.32 -5.78 -12.80
C LEU A 77 9.99 -4.77 -11.90
N LYS A 78 11.28 -5.00 -11.60
CA LYS A 78 12.15 -4.02 -10.98
C LYS A 78 13.53 -4.09 -11.61
N VAL A 79 14.21 -2.95 -11.64
CA VAL A 79 15.66 -2.89 -11.92
C VAL A 79 16.34 -2.11 -10.80
N VAL A 80 16.59 -2.81 -9.70
CA VAL A 80 17.16 -2.24 -8.48
C VAL A 80 18.22 -3.17 -7.89
N PRO A 81 19.19 -2.65 -7.11
CA PRO A 81 20.19 -3.51 -6.47
C PRO A 81 19.57 -4.55 -5.53
N GLU A 82 18.48 -4.21 -4.84
CA GLU A 82 17.81 -5.10 -3.89
C GLU A 82 16.28 -4.89 -3.87
N ILE A 83 15.54 -5.98 -3.62
CA ILE A 83 14.09 -5.93 -3.38
C ILE A 83 13.78 -5.50 -1.94
N TYR A 84 13.13 -4.34 -1.81
CA TYR A 84 12.60 -3.85 -0.54
C TYR A 84 11.15 -4.29 -0.27
N ALA A 85 10.69 -4.09 0.97
CA ALA A 85 9.33 -4.38 1.39
C ALA A 85 8.26 -3.63 0.55
N LEU A 86 8.58 -2.43 0.05
CA LEU A 86 7.66 -1.65 -0.76
C LEU A 86 7.31 -2.35 -2.08
N HIS A 87 8.27 -3.01 -2.73
CA HIS A 87 8.04 -3.75 -3.98
C HIS A 87 7.11 -4.94 -3.74
N LYS A 88 7.23 -5.59 -2.58
CA LYS A 88 6.31 -6.66 -2.17
C LYS A 88 4.91 -6.13 -1.89
N ALA A 89 4.79 -4.95 -1.28
CA ALA A 89 3.50 -4.32 -1.04
C ALA A 89 2.80 -3.91 -2.36
N GLN A 90 3.59 -3.55 -3.38
CA GLN A 90 3.10 -3.21 -4.72
C GLN A 90 2.42 -4.39 -5.39
N ILE A 91 3.10 -5.53 -5.49
CA ILE A 91 2.50 -6.72 -6.12
C ILE A 91 1.27 -7.23 -5.35
N ILE A 92 1.26 -7.13 -4.01
CA ILE A 92 0.08 -7.45 -3.20
C ILE A 92 -1.09 -6.51 -3.52
N SER A 93 -0.81 -5.22 -3.72
CA SER A 93 -1.85 -4.24 -4.11
C SER A 93 -2.39 -4.51 -5.51
N TYR A 94 -1.56 -4.93 -6.44
CA TYR A 94 -2.01 -5.32 -7.77
C TYR A 94 -2.86 -6.60 -7.73
N LEU A 95 -2.46 -7.60 -6.94
CA LEU A 95 -3.32 -8.78 -6.73
C LEU A 95 -4.67 -8.40 -6.11
N LYS A 96 -4.67 -7.44 -5.18
CA LYS A 96 -5.90 -6.92 -4.57
C LYS A 96 -6.82 -6.27 -5.60
N VAL A 97 -6.32 -5.34 -6.41
CA VAL A 97 -7.14 -4.55 -7.34
C VAL A 97 -7.64 -5.36 -8.54
N THR A 98 -6.85 -6.35 -8.98
CA THR A 98 -7.18 -7.16 -10.17
C THR A 98 -7.96 -8.43 -9.85
N ASP A 99 -7.98 -8.86 -8.58
CA ASP A 99 -8.49 -10.17 -8.13
C ASP A 99 -7.83 -11.39 -8.82
N LEU A 100 -6.67 -11.19 -9.46
CA LEU A 100 -5.90 -12.29 -10.05
C LEU A 100 -5.26 -13.15 -8.98
N LYS A 101 -5.08 -14.44 -9.26
CA LYS A 101 -4.69 -15.44 -8.24
C LYS A 101 -3.20 -15.45 -7.91
N LEU A 102 -2.36 -14.91 -8.79
CA LEU A 102 -0.91 -15.03 -8.70
C LEU A 102 -0.22 -13.79 -9.26
N GLY A 103 0.77 -13.28 -8.54
CA GLY A 103 1.72 -12.27 -9.02
C GLY A 103 3.13 -12.85 -9.04
N ILE A 104 3.97 -12.41 -9.97
CA ILE A 104 5.40 -12.72 -10.01
C ILE A 104 6.18 -11.41 -9.93
N LEU A 105 6.99 -11.25 -8.88
CA LEU A 105 7.93 -10.14 -8.76
C LEU A 105 9.28 -10.57 -9.31
N ILE A 106 9.79 -9.81 -10.26
CA ILE A 106 11.06 -10.05 -10.94
C ILE A 106 11.96 -8.84 -10.71
N ASN A 107 13.24 -9.07 -10.42
CA ASN A 107 14.24 -8.00 -10.41
C ASN A 107 15.48 -8.39 -11.21
N PHE A 108 15.74 -7.59 -12.25
CA PHE A 108 16.88 -7.73 -13.16
C PHE A 108 18.10 -6.92 -12.72
N GLY A 109 17.96 -5.97 -11.78
CA GLY A 109 19.02 -5.03 -11.41
C GLY A 109 19.95 -5.47 -10.27
N GLY A 110 19.72 -6.66 -9.70
CA GLY A 110 20.58 -7.22 -8.64
C GLY A 110 21.77 -8.00 -9.21
N GLU A 111 22.74 -8.34 -8.36
CA GLU A 111 23.87 -9.22 -8.74
C GLU A 111 23.41 -10.59 -9.28
N LYS A 112 22.22 -11.02 -8.89
CA LYS A 112 21.55 -12.23 -9.36
C LYS A 112 20.10 -11.90 -9.69
N LEU A 113 19.57 -12.60 -10.69
CA LEU A 113 18.15 -12.57 -10.99
C LEU A 113 17.33 -12.96 -9.75
N PHE A 114 16.43 -12.07 -9.33
CA PHE A 114 15.41 -12.38 -8.35
C PHE A 114 14.09 -12.65 -9.07
N ILE A 115 13.44 -13.76 -8.75
CA ILE A 115 12.11 -14.09 -9.27
C ILE A 115 11.31 -14.87 -8.22
N LYS A 116 10.21 -14.28 -7.75
CA LYS A 116 9.36 -14.87 -6.71
C LYS A 116 7.88 -14.73 -7.03
N ALA A 117 7.14 -15.83 -6.86
CA ALA A 117 5.70 -15.86 -7.00
C ALA A 117 4.99 -15.57 -5.66
N TYR A 118 3.89 -14.82 -5.74
CA TYR A 118 3.07 -14.35 -4.63
C TYR A 118 1.61 -14.77 -4.87
N PRO A 119 1.06 -15.71 -4.09
CA PRO A 119 -0.35 -16.05 -4.21
C PRO A 119 -1.22 -14.89 -3.69
N ASN A 120 -2.38 -14.70 -4.30
CA ASN A 120 -3.33 -13.71 -3.83
C ASN A 120 -4.04 -14.19 -2.56
N ASN A 121 -3.55 -13.69 -1.43
CA ASN A 121 -4.11 -13.95 -0.11
C ASN A 121 -4.92 -12.75 0.42
N VAL A 122 -5.20 -11.73 -0.40
CA VAL A 122 -5.82 -10.47 0.03
C VAL A 122 -7.22 -10.25 -0.55
N SER A 123 -7.49 -10.70 -1.78
CA SER A 123 -8.79 -10.43 -2.41
C SER A 123 -9.96 -11.20 -1.79
N ASN A 124 -9.70 -12.37 -1.19
CA ASN A 124 -10.70 -13.19 -0.51
C ASN A 124 -10.74 -13.02 1.01
N LYS A 125 -10.02 -12.04 1.57
CA LYS A 125 -10.09 -11.77 3.01
C LYS A 125 -11.45 -11.15 3.33
N LYS A 126 -12.41 -11.99 3.74
CA LYS A 126 -13.63 -11.52 4.42
C LYS A 126 -13.19 -10.68 5.62
N VAL A 127 -13.62 -9.43 5.66
CA VAL A 127 -13.51 -8.61 6.87
C VAL A 127 -14.32 -9.32 7.93
N ILE A 128 -13.62 -9.85 8.94
CA ILE A 128 -14.30 -10.57 10.00
C ILE A 128 -14.93 -9.49 10.88
N ASN A 129 -16.27 -9.43 10.87
CA ASN A 129 -17.09 -8.46 11.59
C ASN A 129 -17.02 -8.61 13.12
N THR A 130 -15.98 -9.24 13.66
CA THR A 130 -15.88 -9.58 15.07
C THR A 130 -15.03 -8.56 15.81
N ASN A 131 -15.73 -7.66 16.50
CA ASN A 131 -15.30 -6.97 17.71
C ASN A 131 -14.18 -5.92 17.55
N PHE A 132 -14.38 -4.92 16.71
CA PHE A 132 -13.89 -3.59 17.09
C PHE A 132 -14.78 -3.11 18.25
N ASP A 133 -14.35 -3.37 19.48
CA ASP A 133 -15.02 -2.90 20.69
C ASP A 133 -14.10 -1.89 21.37
N ILE A 134 -14.33 -0.60 21.09
CA ILE A 134 -13.59 0.49 21.71
C ILE A 134 -13.73 0.44 23.25
N HIS A 135 -14.81 -0.16 23.77
CA HIS A 135 -15.04 -0.28 25.21
C HIS A 135 -14.12 -1.32 25.88
N LYS A 136 -13.57 -2.28 25.13
CA LYS A 136 -12.58 -3.26 25.64
C LYS A 136 -11.14 -2.72 25.69
N ASN A 137 -10.90 -1.49 25.26
CA ASN A 137 -9.60 -0.84 25.44
C ASN A 137 -9.49 -0.13 26.80
N ASN A 138 -8.26 -0.06 27.31
CA ASN A 138 -7.90 0.59 28.59
C ASN A 138 -7.92 2.14 28.53
N LEU A 139 -8.51 2.73 27.50
CA LEU A 139 -8.62 4.18 27.35
C LEU A 139 -9.69 4.76 28.28
N SER A 140 -9.52 6.02 28.68
CA SER A 140 -10.56 6.74 29.40
C SER A 140 -11.79 6.98 28.51
N ASP A 141 -12.98 7.13 29.09
CA ASP A 141 -14.20 7.40 28.30
C ASP A 141 -14.08 8.71 27.51
N LYS A 142 -13.35 9.69 28.05
CA LYS A 142 -13.01 10.93 27.35
C LYS A 142 -12.23 10.65 26.06
N ASP A 143 -11.19 9.83 26.13
CA ASP A 143 -10.34 9.50 24.97
C ASP A 143 -11.10 8.65 23.96
N LYS A 144 -11.92 7.70 24.43
CA LYS A 144 -12.80 6.90 23.57
C LYS A 144 -13.74 7.79 22.76
N ASN A 145 -14.38 8.77 23.40
CA ASN A 145 -15.27 9.72 22.73
C ASN A 145 -14.54 10.58 21.68
N ILE A 146 -13.29 10.95 21.92
CA ILE A 146 -12.48 11.72 20.96
C ILE A 146 -12.22 10.92 19.68
N ILE A 147 -11.89 9.63 19.80
CA ILE A 147 -11.41 8.83 18.66
C ILE A 147 -12.49 7.97 17.99
N ALA A 148 -13.61 7.70 18.66
CA ALA A 148 -14.67 6.83 18.15
C ALA A 148 -15.14 7.19 16.73
N PRO A 149 -15.42 8.46 16.38
CA PRO A 149 -15.85 8.80 15.02
C PRO A 149 -14.85 8.39 13.94
N TYR A 150 -13.56 8.56 14.20
CA TYR A 150 -12.50 8.23 13.24
C TYR A 150 -12.26 6.73 13.13
N LEU A 151 -12.48 5.99 14.22
CA LEU A 151 -12.39 4.53 14.21
C LEU A 151 -13.60 3.90 13.49
N GLU A 152 -14.80 4.47 13.61
CA GLU A 152 -15.95 4.06 12.81
C GLU A 152 -15.75 4.35 11.31
N MET A 153 -15.22 5.52 10.95
CA MET A 153 -14.80 5.78 9.56
C MET A 153 -13.78 4.75 9.08
N GLY A 154 -12.78 4.44 9.91
CA GLY A 154 -11.75 3.46 9.57
C GLY A 154 -12.31 2.06 9.38
N LYS A 155 -13.30 1.68 10.20
CA LYS A 155 -14.03 0.41 10.08
C LYS A 155 -14.80 0.35 8.76
N GLU A 156 -15.58 1.38 8.43
CA GLU A 156 -16.36 1.39 7.19
C GLU A 156 -15.47 1.36 5.93
N ILE A 157 -14.35 2.09 5.94
CA ILE A 157 -13.34 2.04 4.89
C ILE A 157 -12.78 0.62 4.74
N LEU A 158 -12.46 -0.04 5.87
CA LEU A 158 -11.93 -1.40 5.86
C LEU A 158 -12.98 -2.41 5.38
N GLU A 159 -14.23 -2.27 5.80
CA GLU A 159 -15.36 -3.12 5.36
C GLU A 159 -15.61 -3.02 3.86
N THR A 160 -15.49 -1.81 3.31
CA THR A 160 -15.73 -1.55 1.89
C THR A 160 -14.56 -2.00 1.01
N LEU A 161 -13.33 -1.64 1.38
CA LEU A 161 -12.16 -1.88 0.53
C LEU A 161 -11.43 -3.19 0.87
N GLY A 162 -11.50 -3.63 2.11
CA GLY A 162 -10.63 -4.67 2.67
C GLY A 162 -9.16 -4.22 2.76
N PRO A 163 -8.28 -5.06 3.34
CA PRO A 163 -6.85 -4.81 3.37
C PRO A 163 -6.20 -5.09 1.99
N GLY A 164 -4.92 -4.73 1.85
CA GLY A 164 -4.09 -5.08 0.69
C GLY A 164 -3.78 -3.92 -0.27
N TYR A 165 -4.50 -2.80 -0.18
CA TYR A 165 -4.13 -1.58 -0.89
C TYR A 165 -2.98 -0.83 -0.21
N PHE A 166 -2.38 0.11 -0.95
CA PHE A 166 -1.43 1.06 -0.40
C PHE A 166 -2.12 2.05 0.53
N HIS A 167 -1.39 2.52 1.54
CA HIS A 167 -1.86 3.49 2.53
C HIS A 167 -2.52 4.75 1.91
N GLN A 168 -2.11 5.16 0.71
CA GLN A 168 -2.69 6.29 -0.01
C GLN A 168 -4.17 6.13 -0.37
N ILE A 169 -4.63 4.90 -0.62
CA ILE A 169 -6.04 4.59 -0.91
C ILE A 169 -6.88 4.83 0.33
N TYR A 170 -6.48 4.26 1.47
CA TYR A 170 -7.18 4.48 2.74
C TYR A 170 -7.11 5.94 3.18
N ARG A 171 -5.99 6.61 2.98
CA ARG A 171 -5.84 8.05 3.27
C ARG A 171 -6.81 8.90 2.46
N ARG A 172 -6.92 8.68 1.15
CA ARG A 172 -7.88 9.40 0.30
C ARG A 172 -9.33 9.07 0.68
N SER A 173 -9.60 7.82 1.05
CA SER A 173 -10.93 7.42 1.57
C SER A 173 -11.26 8.15 2.88
N PHE A 174 -10.29 8.32 3.77
CA PHE A 174 -10.44 9.14 4.98
C PHE A 174 -10.71 10.61 4.67
N TRP A 175 -10.00 11.16 3.68
CA TRP A 175 -10.26 12.54 3.24
C TRP A 175 -11.70 12.71 2.76
N ASP A 176 -12.23 11.76 1.98
CA ASP A 176 -13.62 11.76 1.55
C ASP A 176 -14.60 11.66 2.73
N GLU A 177 -14.34 10.79 3.70
CA GLU A 177 -15.18 10.64 4.89
C GLU A 177 -15.18 11.89 5.77
N LEU A 178 -14.02 12.50 6.00
CA LEU A 178 -13.91 13.73 6.79
C LEU A 178 -14.74 14.85 6.15
N ASN A 179 -14.65 15.03 4.83
CA ASN A 179 -15.45 16.01 4.11
C ASN A 179 -16.94 15.68 4.13
N ARG A 180 -17.32 14.41 3.89
CA ARG A 180 -18.72 13.96 3.87
C ARG A 180 -19.41 14.17 5.21
N ASN A 181 -18.68 14.02 6.31
CA ASN A 181 -19.17 14.23 7.67
C ASN A 181 -18.99 15.68 8.16
N ASN A 182 -18.59 16.62 7.29
CA ASN A 182 -18.32 18.03 7.61
C ASN A 182 -17.36 18.21 8.79
N ILE A 183 -16.37 17.34 8.92
CA ILE A 183 -15.33 17.44 9.96
C ILE A 183 -14.25 18.38 9.45
N GLY A 184 -13.99 19.47 10.19
CA GLY A 184 -12.89 20.37 9.89
C GLY A 184 -11.53 19.71 10.14
N PHE A 185 -10.62 19.79 9.16
CA PHE A 185 -9.26 19.30 9.28
C PHE A 185 -8.26 20.14 8.49
N GLU A 186 -7.00 20.13 8.93
CA GLU A 186 -5.86 20.60 8.16
C GLU A 186 -5.10 19.41 7.59
N GLN A 187 -4.82 19.42 6.29
CA GLN A 187 -4.01 18.38 5.66
C GLN A 187 -2.53 18.79 5.67
N ILE A 188 -1.73 18.08 6.45
CA ILE A 188 -0.29 18.32 6.56
C ILE A 188 0.43 17.43 5.54
N LYS A 189 1.01 18.07 4.52
CA LYS A 189 1.70 17.41 3.40
C LYS A 189 3.22 17.42 3.52
N TYR A 190 3.79 18.35 4.26
CA TYR A 190 5.24 18.48 4.40
C TYR A 190 5.58 18.84 5.83
N LEU A 191 6.67 18.26 6.32
CA LEU A 191 7.32 18.67 7.56
C LEU A 191 8.54 19.49 7.17
N GLU A 192 8.60 20.73 7.63
CA GLU A 192 9.77 21.57 7.49
C GLU A 192 10.76 21.30 8.63
N LEU A 193 12.04 21.11 8.27
CA LEU A 193 13.12 21.02 9.23
C LEU A 193 13.56 22.44 9.60
N ASN A 194 12.93 23.01 10.62
CA ASN A 194 13.37 24.25 11.24
C ASN A 194 14.29 23.93 12.44
N TYR A 195 15.50 24.46 12.41
CA TYR A 195 16.43 24.40 13.53
C TYR A 195 16.96 25.80 13.84
N LYS A 196 16.67 26.29 15.06
CA LYS A 196 17.03 27.63 15.55
C LYS A 196 16.59 28.77 14.61
N GLY A 197 15.38 28.66 14.05
CA GLY A 197 14.80 29.69 13.18
C GLY A 197 15.25 29.60 11.71
N LYS A 198 16.14 28.67 11.35
CA LYS A 198 16.58 28.43 9.98
C LYS A 198 15.96 27.15 9.43
N ILE A 199 15.42 27.22 8.21
CA ILE A 199 14.91 26.07 7.46
C ILE A 199 16.09 25.38 6.76
N TYR A 200 16.23 24.06 6.97
CA TYR A 200 17.27 23.23 6.35
C TYR A 200 16.74 22.31 5.26
N GLY A 201 15.42 22.19 5.13
CA GLY A 201 14.77 21.38 4.12
C GLY A 201 13.36 21.00 4.54
N SER A 202 12.71 20.19 3.72
CA SER A 202 11.41 19.61 4.04
C SER A 202 11.39 18.14 3.66
N LYS A 203 10.46 17.40 4.26
CA LYS A 203 10.17 16.03 3.83
C LYS A 203 8.67 15.82 3.76
N GLU A 204 8.26 14.90 2.90
CA GLU A 204 6.87 14.52 2.78
C GLU A 204 6.36 13.89 4.08
N VAL A 205 5.22 14.38 4.56
CA VAL A 205 4.40 13.73 5.59
C VAL A 205 2.95 13.78 5.13
N ARG A 206 2.09 12.98 5.75
CA ARG A 206 0.71 12.83 5.31
C ARG A 206 -0.18 12.62 6.53
N PHE A 207 -0.47 13.72 7.23
CA PHE A 207 -1.30 13.72 8.43
C PHE A 207 -2.57 14.56 8.24
N TYR A 208 -3.58 14.27 9.04
CA TYR A 208 -4.73 15.13 9.24
C TYR A 208 -4.67 15.70 10.65
N LYS A 209 -4.66 17.02 10.78
CA LYS A 209 -4.81 17.67 12.08
C LYS A 209 -6.29 18.03 12.28
N LEU A 210 -6.89 17.43 13.30
CA LEU A 210 -8.30 17.49 13.64
C LEU A 210 -8.40 18.23 14.99
N ASN A 211 -8.42 19.56 14.93
CA ASN A 211 -8.24 20.43 16.11
C ASN A 211 -6.93 20.09 16.85
N GLU A 212 -7.03 19.46 18.03
CA GLU A 212 -5.90 19.07 18.89
C GLU A 212 -5.50 17.59 18.72
N LEU A 213 -6.08 16.87 17.76
CA LEU A 213 -5.74 15.48 17.44
C LEU A 213 -4.96 15.40 16.13
N LEU A 214 -3.79 14.75 16.14
CA LEU A 214 -3.05 14.42 14.93
C LEU A 214 -3.39 12.99 14.49
N LEU A 215 -3.92 12.82 13.28
CA LEU A 215 -4.29 11.53 12.70
C LEU A 215 -3.30 11.10 11.60
N SER A 216 -2.86 9.85 11.66
CA SER A 216 -2.03 9.19 10.65
C SER A 216 -2.66 7.90 10.17
N ILE A 217 -2.80 7.76 8.85
CA ILE A 217 -3.32 6.56 8.19
C ILE A 217 -2.17 5.79 7.56
N VAL A 218 -2.00 4.53 7.95
CA VAL A 218 -0.90 3.66 7.49
C VAL A 218 -1.42 2.29 7.04
N ALA A 219 -0.58 1.55 6.31
CA ALA A 219 -0.82 0.16 5.94
C ALA A 219 0.52 -0.59 6.06
N VAL A 220 0.86 -0.95 7.30
CA VAL A 220 2.14 -1.59 7.67
C VAL A 220 1.88 -2.87 8.44
N GLU A 221 2.84 -3.80 8.41
CA GLU A 221 2.68 -5.13 9.03
C GLU A 221 2.25 -5.07 10.49
N SER A 222 2.86 -4.17 11.27
CA SER A 222 2.48 -3.92 12.66
C SER A 222 2.81 -2.49 13.10
N LEU A 223 2.01 -1.96 14.02
CA LEU A 223 2.30 -0.72 14.73
C LEU A 223 3.29 -0.95 15.88
N ASN A 224 4.57 -1.10 15.54
CA ASN A 224 5.64 -1.28 16.51
C ASN A 224 5.97 0.01 17.30
N GLU A 225 6.72 -0.14 18.41
CA GLU A 225 7.08 0.97 19.29
C GLU A 225 7.84 2.10 18.58
N LEU A 226 8.67 1.77 17.59
CA LEU A 226 9.44 2.77 16.85
C LEU A 226 8.53 3.68 16.03
N ILE A 227 7.49 3.13 15.38
CA ILE A 227 6.48 3.90 14.63
C ILE A 227 5.74 4.83 15.59
N VAL A 228 5.26 4.29 16.72
CA VAL A 228 4.53 5.06 17.74
C VAL A 228 5.40 6.19 18.31
N LYS A 229 6.65 5.90 18.67
CA LYS A 229 7.60 6.88 19.21
C LYS A 229 8.00 7.95 18.19
N LYS A 230 8.08 7.62 16.90
CA LYS A 230 8.29 8.62 15.84
C LYS A 230 7.05 9.50 15.68
N PHE A 231 5.86 8.91 15.70
CA PHE A 231 4.62 9.66 15.56
C PHE A 231 4.36 10.62 16.73
N SER A 232 4.65 10.21 17.96
CA SER A 232 4.50 11.07 19.15
C SER A 232 5.36 12.35 19.08
N ARG A 233 6.49 12.32 18.37
CA ARG A 233 7.29 13.54 18.10
C ARG A 233 6.56 14.50 17.17
N TYR A 234 5.80 14.00 16.18
CA TYR A 234 4.98 14.84 15.31
C TYR A 234 3.78 15.41 16.04
N VAL A 235 3.12 14.64 16.92
CA VAL A 235 2.03 15.13 17.78
C VAL A 235 2.48 16.37 18.54
N LYS A 236 3.64 16.28 19.21
CA LYS A 236 4.25 17.42 19.92
C LYS A 236 4.63 18.57 19.00
N HIS A 237 5.24 18.28 17.85
CA HIS A 237 5.67 19.30 16.89
C HIS A 237 4.50 20.16 16.37
N TYR A 238 3.35 19.54 16.12
CA TYR A 238 2.15 20.24 15.62
C TYR A 238 1.23 20.77 16.73
N ASN A 239 1.73 20.81 17.98
CA ASN A 239 0.99 21.27 19.17
C ASN A 239 -0.37 20.59 19.31
N CYS A 240 -0.43 19.28 19.05
CA CYS A 240 -1.61 18.46 19.28
C CYS A 240 -1.52 17.83 20.67
N ASN A 241 -2.65 17.74 21.36
CA ASN A 241 -2.74 17.09 22.68
C ASN A 241 -2.65 15.58 22.57
N ASN A 242 -3.20 15.02 21.48
CA ASN A 242 -3.27 13.58 21.27
C ASN A 242 -2.86 13.20 19.83
N GLY A 243 -2.48 11.94 19.65
CA GLY A 243 -2.26 11.33 18.34
C GLY A 243 -3.07 10.05 18.14
N LEU A 244 -3.56 9.84 16.91
CA LEU A 244 -4.18 8.58 16.50
C LEU A 244 -3.49 8.04 15.25
N ILE A 245 -3.06 6.78 15.29
CA ILE A 245 -2.59 6.03 14.12
C ILE A 245 -3.61 4.94 13.82
N ILE A 246 -4.09 4.85 12.59
CA ILE A 246 -4.97 3.76 12.13
C ILE A 246 -4.25 2.97 11.03
N ASN A 247 -4.21 1.65 11.16
CA ASN A 247 -3.47 0.73 10.31
C ASN A 247 -4.41 -0.23 9.55
N PHE A 248 -4.26 -0.28 8.22
CA PHE A 248 -5.13 -1.01 7.29
C PHE A 248 -4.52 -2.31 6.74
N ASN A 249 -3.52 -2.87 7.40
CA ASN A 249 -2.86 -4.09 6.91
C ASN A 249 -3.57 -5.40 7.30
N ASN A 250 -4.61 -5.33 8.14
CA ASN A 250 -5.31 -6.50 8.66
C ASN A 250 -6.82 -6.41 8.40
N THR A 251 -7.55 -7.50 8.62
CA THR A 251 -9.01 -7.57 8.52
C THR A 251 -9.74 -6.98 9.73
N ILE A 252 -8.98 -6.43 10.69
CA ILE A 252 -9.48 -5.76 11.90
C ILE A 252 -8.76 -4.41 11.96
N VAL A 253 -9.47 -3.38 12.41
CA VAL A 253 -8.91 -2.04 12.62
C VAL A 253 -7.85 -2.10 13.73
N ASP A 254 -6.58 -1.99 13.36
CA ASP A 254 -5.45 -1.85 14.29
C ASP A 254 -5.12 -0.38 14.47
N PHE A 255 -5.03 0.10 15.71
CA PHE A 255 -4.79 1.51 15.99
C PHE A 255 -3.91 1.74 17.22
N ARG A 256 -3.29 2.92 17.31
CA ARG A 256 -2.60 3.40 18.51
C ARG A 256 -3.04 4.82 18.82
N PHE A 257 -3.45 5.04 20.06
CA PHE A 257 -3.71 6.36 20.63
C PHE A 257 -2.51 6.77 21.49
N ILE A 258 -2.06 8.02 21.35
CA ILE A 258 -0.84 8.58 21.95
C ILE A 258 -1.19 9.85 22.72
#